data_AF-A0A954IT85-F1
#
_entry.id   AF-A0A954IT85-F1
#
_cell.length_a   1.000
_cell.length_b   1.000
_cell.length_c   1.000
_cell.angle_alpha   90.00
_cell.angle_beta   90.00
_cell.angle_gamma   90.00
#
_symmetry.space_group_name_H-M   'P 1'
#
loop_
_entity.id
_entity.type
_entity.pdbx_description
1 polymer ?
#
loop_
_entity_poly.entity_id
_entity_poly.type
_entity_poly.pdbx_seq_one_letter_code
_entity_poly.pdbx_strand_id
1 'polypeptide(L)'
;VVCTANDVSKLPPEFARAERFDSLFFLDLPSEEQKQTIWRMYLNHFGLDADQPLPSDENWTGAEVRACCRLAALLDVPLVQAAQNIVPVAVTAAESVTRLRDWASGRCLSADQSGLYSNGSTSPNTRRKIRRDPSTN
;
A
#
# COMPACT_ATOMS: atom_id res chain seq x y z
N VAL A 1 -5.79 -0.56 20.81
CA VAL A 1 -5.02 -1.71 20.24
C VAL A 1 -4.79 -1.45 18.76
N VAL A 2 -3.69 -1.93 18.18
CA VAL A 2 -3.41 -1.79 16.74
C VAL A 2 -3.21 -3.19 16.15
N CYS A 3 -3.82 -3.45 14.99
CA CYS A 3 -3.74 -4.71 14.27
C CYS A 3 -3.45 -4.45 12.79
N THR A 4 -2.79 -5.39 12.11
CA THR A 4 -2.53 -5.33 10.66
C THR A 4 -3.06 -6.61 10.00
N ALA A 5 -3.70 -6.49 8.83
CA ALA A 5 -4.19 -7.64 8.07
C ALA A 5 -4.07 -7.39 6.57
N ASN A 6 -3.57 -8.37 5.83
CA ASN A 6 -3.51 -8.35 4.37
C ASN A 6 -4.71 -9.05 3.70
N ASP A 7 -5.55 -9.72 4.50
CA ASP A 7 -6.76 -10.42 4.05
C ASP A 7 -7.92 -10.13 5.00
N VAL A 8 -8.78 -9.21 4.59
CA VAL A 8 -9.93 -8.76 5.38
C VAL A 8 -11.08 -9.75 5.40
N SER A 9 -11.13 -10.71 4.47
CA SER A 9 -12.22 -11.70 4.41
C SER A 9 -12.24 -12.63 5.63
N LYS A 10 -11.10 -12.76 6.29
CA LYS A 10 -10.91 -13.58 7.50
C LYS A 10 -11.19 -12.82 8.79
N LEU A 11 -11.38 -11.50 8.72
CA LEU A 11 -11.65 -10.71 9.91
C LEU A 11 -13.11 -10.94 10.36
N PRO A 12 -13.32 -11.38 11.61
CA PRO A 12 -14.66 -11.56 12.14
C PRO A 12 -15.45 -10.23 12.08
N PRO A 13 -16.71 -10.23 11.62
CA PRO A 13 -17.50 -9.02 11.41
C PRO A 13 -17.75 -8.23 12.71
N GLU A 14 -17.56 -8.86 13.87
CA GLU A 14 -17.68 -8.24 15.18
C GLU A 14 -16.62 -7.17 15.40
N PHE A 15 -15.50 -7.20 14.68
CA PHE A 15 -14.44 -6.18 14.74
C PHE A 15 -14.78 -4.90 13.96
N ALA A 16 -15.71 -4.96 13.01
CA ALA A 16 -16.18 -3.80 12.26
C ALA A 16 -17.32 -3.04 12.98
N ARG A 17 -17.72 -3.49 14.18
CA ARG A 17 -18.70 -2.79 15.01
C ARG A 17 -18.07 -1.57 15.68
N ALA A 18 -18.87 -0.52 15.80
CA ALA A 18 -18.51 0.68 16.57
C ALA A 18 -18.04 0.29 17.98
N GLU A 19 -17.06 1.04 18.52
CA GLU A 19 -16.40 0.85 19.82
C GLU A 19 -15.35 -0.28 19.90
N ARG A 20 -14.94 -0.90 18.77
CA ARG A 20 -13.83 -1.88 18.75
C ARG A 20 -12.64 -1.44 17.93
N PHE A 21 -12.84 -1.18 16.64
CA PHE A 21 -11.86 -0.55 15.77
C PHE A 21 -12.44 0.75 15.23
N ASP A 22 -12.09 1.85 15.87
CA ASP A 22 -12.65 3.17 15.58
C ASP A 22 -12.08 3.79 14.30
N SER A 23 -10.98 3.25 13.77
CA SER A 23 -10.36 3.72 12.53
C SER A 23 -9.68 2.58 11.79
N LEU A 24 -10.04 2.42 10.53
CA LEU A 24 -9.41 1.49 9.59
C LEU A 24 -8.59 2.31 8.59
N PHE A 25 -7.30 2.04 8.52
CA PHE A 25 -6.40 2.68 7.57
C PHE A 25 -6.03 1.69 6.48
N PHE A 26 -6.09 2.14 5.23
CA PHE A 26 -5.61 1.39 4.09
C PHE A 26 -4.22 1.89 3.70
N LEU A 27 -3.28 0.95 3.60
CA LEU A 27 -1.93 1.19 3.12
C LEU A 27 -1.82 0.62 1.72
N ASP A 28 -1.58 1.48 0.74
CA ASP A 28 -1.34 1.06 -0.64
C ASP A 28 0.16 0.84 -0.90
N LEU A 29 0.51 0.56 -2.15
CA LEU A 29 1.90 0.50 -2.60
C LEU A 29 2.60 1.85 -2.36
N PRO A 30 3.88 1.81 -1.97
CA PRO A 30 4.62 3.03 -1.65
C PRO A 30 4.75 3.94 -2.87
N SER A 31 4.62 5.24 -2.64
CA SER A 31 4.94 6.28 -3.61
C SER A 31 6.43 6.30 -3.95
N GLU A 32 6.80 7.02 -5.01
CA GLU A 32 8.20 7.15 -5.41
C GLU A 32 9.08 7.74 -4.28
N GLU A 33 8.61 8.78 -3.59
CA GLU A 33 9.32 9.39 -2.46
C GLU A 33 9.48 8.43 -1.28
N GLN A 34 8.43 7.64 -0.99
CA GLN A 34 8.48 6.61 0.05
C GLN A 34 9.47 5.50 -0.35
N LYS A 35 9.46 5.04 -1.60
CA LYS A 35 10.41 4.05 -2.13
C LYS A 35 11.86 4.54 -2.04
N GLN A 36 12.14 5.78 -2.40
CA GLN A 36 13.48 6.37 -2.24
C GLN A 36 13.96 6.34 -0.78
N THR A 37 13.06 6.63 0.16
CA THR A 37 13.38 6.53 1.59
C THR A 37 13.65 5.09 2.03
N ILE A 38 12.85 4.13 1.54
CA ILE A 38 13.03 2.70 1.81
C ILE A 38 14.35 2.19 1.22
N TRP A 39 14.70 2.58 -0.01
CA TRP A 39 15.97 2.26 -0.64
C TRP A 39 17.13 2.74 0.22
N ARG A 40 17.17 4.03 0.55
CA ARG A 40 18.22 4.62 1.40
C ARG A 40 18.36 3.89 2.74
N MET A 41 17.25 3.52 3.38
CA MET A 41 17.26 2.76 4.62
C MET A 41 17.93 1.39 4.45
N TYR A 42 17.57 0.62 3.41
CA TYR A 42 18.12 -0.71 3.20
C TYR A 42 19.53 -0.72 2.61
N LEU A 43 19.88 0.24 1.75
CA LEU A 43 21.26 0.43 1.28
C LEU A 43 22.20 0.63 2.46
N ASN A 44 21.84 1.54 3.38
CA ASN A 44 22.60 1.75 4.60
C ASN A 44 22.62 0.50 5.49
N HIS A 45 21.48 -0.17 5.66
CA HIS A 45 21.39 -1.38 6.48
C HIS A 45 22.31 -2.52 6.00
N PHE A 46 22.47 -2.69 4.68
CA PHE A 46 23.30 -3.72 4.09
C PHE A 46 24.71 -3.23 3.71
N GLY A 47 25.06 -1.96 3.99
CA GLY A 47 26.38 -1.39 3.67
C GLY A 47 26.64 -1.28 2.16
N LEU A 48 25.60 -1.10 1.36
CA LEU A 48 25.69 -0.95 -0.09
C LEU A 48 25.91 0.51 -0.47
N ASP A 49 26.62 0.73 -1.58
CA ASP A 49 26.83 2.07 -2.14
C ASP A 49 25.48 2.73 -2.50
N ALA A 50 25.28 3.96 -2.03
CA ALA A 50 24.06 4.73 -2.25
C ALA A 50 24.02 5.40 -3.63
N ASP A 51 25.18 5.59 -4.27
CA ASP A 51 25.31 6.26 -5.57
C ASP A 51 25.26 5.26 -6.74
N GLN A 52 25.17 3.95 -6.45
CA GLN A 52 25.07 2.92 -7.47
C GLN A 52 23.71 2.98 -8.20
N PRO A 53 23.63 2.51 -9.45
CA PRO A 53 22.37 2.53 -10.21
C PRO A 53 21.31 1.64 -9.56
N LEU A 54 20.12 2.22 -9.33
CA LEU A 54 18.95 1.49 -8.83
C LEU A 54 18.21 0.77 -9.99
N PRO A 55 17.68 -0.44 -9.74
CA PRO A 55 16.81 -1.12 -10.70
C PRO A 55 15.45 -0.43 -10.83
N SER A 56 14.69 -0.78 -11.88
CA SER A 56 13.27 -0.43 -11.93
C SER A 56 12.53 -1.17 -10.81
N ASP A 57 11.91 -0.42 -9.92
CA ASP A 57 11.18 -0.89 -8.74
C ASP A 57 9.66 -0.68 -8.88
N GLU A 58 9.18 -0.71 -10.13
CA GLU A 58 7.76 -0.57 -10.43
C GLU A 58 6.95 -1.67 -9.72
N ASN A 59 5.92 -1.26 -8.97
CA ASN A 59 5.07 -2.15 -8.18
C ASN A 59 5.80 -2.92 -7.05
N TRP A 60 7.00 -2.49 -6.66
CA TRP A 60 7.70 -3.09 -5.52
C TRP A 60 7.13 -2.57 -4.20
N THR A 61 7.06 -3.45 -3.21
CA THR A 61 6.86 -3.07 -1.81
C THR A 61 8.23 -2.93 -1.13
N GLY A 62 8.22 -2.46 0.13
CA GLY A 62 9.45 -2.43 0.91
C GLY A 62 10.07 -3.82 1.16
N ALA A 63 9.30 -4.90 1.03
CA ALA A 63 9.82 -6.25 1.16
C ALA A 63 10.70 -6.64 -0.04
N GLU A 64 10.30 -6.30 -1.27
CA GLU A 64 11.10 -6.53 -2.48
C GLU A 64 12.38 -5.70 -2.46
N VAL A 65 12.31 -4.41 -2.09
CA VAL A 65 13.50 -3.56 -1.95
C VAL A 65 14.49 -4.17 -0.97
N ARG A 66 14.01 -4.60 0.20
CA ARG A 66 14.86 -5.30 1.19
C ARG A 66 15.48 -6.57 0.63
N ALA A 67 14.68 -7.39 -0.05
CA ALA A 67 15.13 -8.66 -0.62
C ALA A 67 16.21 -8.42 -1.68
N CYS A 68 16.05 -7.41 -2.53
CA CYS A 68 17.03 -7.01 -3.53
C CYS A 68 18.36 -6.61 -2.88
N CYS A 69 18.34 -5.69 -1.91
CA CYS A 69 19.56 -5.28 -1.20
C CYS A 69 20.21 -6.47 -0.47
N ARG A 70 19.41 -7.33 0.16
CA ARG A 70 19.91 -8.54 0.82
C ARG A 70 20.62 -9.47 -0.16
N LEU A 71 20.04 -9.70 -1.34
CA LEU A 71 20.64 -10.56 -2.36
C LEU A 71 21.91 -9.95 -2.94
N ALA A 72 21.91 -8.65 -3.23
CA ALA A 72 23.08 -7.93 -3.71
C ALA A 72 24.26 -8.06 -2.74
N ALA A 73 24.02 -7.82 -1.45
CA ALA A 73 25.03 -7.95 -0.40
C ALA A 73 25.49 -9.41 -0.19
N LEU A 74 24.57 -10.38 -0.29
CA LEU A 74 24.89 -11.80 -0.08
C LEU A 74 25.72 -12.40 -1.23
N LEU A 75 25.41 -12.01 -2.46
CA LEU A 75 26.05 -12.55 -3.67
C LEU A 75 27.21 -11.69 -4.16
N ASP A 76 27.43 -10.53 -3.53
CA ASP A 76 28.40 -9.51 -3.93
C ASP A 76 28.22 -9.10 -5.41
N VAL A 77 26.97 -8.77 -5.77
CA VAL A 77 26.57 -8.36 -7.12
C VAL A 77 25.87 -7.00 -7.10
N PRO A 78 25.89 -6.24 -8.22
CA PRO A 78 25.15 -4.99 -8.32
C PRO A 78 23.64 -5.18 -8.11
N LEU A 79 22.96 -4.15 -7.58
CA LEU A 79 21.50 -4.17 -7.35
C LEU A 79 20.70 -4.51 -8.61
N VAL A 80 21.13 -4.01 -9.76
CA VAL A 80 20.48 -4.27 -11.06
C VAL A 80 20.51 -5.77 -11.42
N GLN A 81 21.56 -6.48 -11.05
CA GLN A 81 21.67 -7.92 -11.25
C GLN A 81 20.85 -8.69 -10.21
N ALA A 82 20.89 -8.27 -8.94
CA ALA A 82 20.08 -8.87 -7.88
C ALA A 82 18.57 -8.77 -8.19
N ALA A 83 18.13 -7.64 -8.76
CA ALA A 83 16.74 -7.36 -9.11
C ALA A 83 16.14 -8.36 -10.10
N GLN A 84 16.96 -9.01 -10.94
CA GLN A 84 16.48 -10.03 -11.88
C GLN A 84 15.90 -11.27 -11.17
N ASN A 85 16.23 -11.46 -9.89
CA ASN A 85 15.75 -12.56 -9.07
C ASN A 85 14.60 -12.15 -8.13
N ILE A 86 14.07 -10.93 -8.30
CA ILE A 86 12.97 -10.40 -7.49
C ILE A 86 11.68 -10.46 -8.29
N VAL A 87 10.66 -11.10 -7.71
CA VAL A 87 9.32 -11.17 -8.29
C VAL A 87 8.37 -10.37 -7.38
N PRO A 88 7.79 -9.25 -7.86
CA PRO A 88 6.96 -8.41 -7.02
C PRO A 88 5.66 -9.08 -6.58
N VAL A 89 5.30 -8.94 -5.30
CA VAL A 89 4.02 -9.41 -4.77
C VAL A 89 2.84 -8.75 -5.49
N ALA A 90 2.96 -7.47 -5.84
CA ALA A 90 1.91 -6.77 -6.58
C ALA A 90 1.60 -7.41 -7.95
N VAL A 91 2.56 -8.11 -8.55
CA VAL A 91 2.37 -8.86 -9.81
C VAL A 91 1.79 -10.24 -9.52
N THR A 92 2.38 -10.99 -8.59
CA THR A 92 1.95 -12.37 -8.29
C THR A 92 0.60 -12.46 -7.61
N ALA A 93 0.23 -11.45 -6.82
CA ALA A 93 -1.03 -11.36 -6.09
C ALA A 93 -1.92 -10.20 -6.58
N ALA A 94 -1.77 -9.79 -7.84
CA ALA A 94 -2.47 -8.64 -8.42
C ALA A 94 -4.00 -8.66 -8.19
N GLU A 95 -4.63 -9.84 -8.34
CA GLU A 95 -6.06 -10.02 -8.10
C GLU A 95 -6.45 -9.77 -6.63
N SER A 96 -5.61 -10.20 -5.70
CA SER A 96 -5.85 -10.01 -4.26
C SER A 96 -5.68 -8.56 -3.88
N VAL A 97 -4.66 -7.88 -4.43
CA VAL A 97 -4.42 -6.44 -4.23
C VAL A 97 -5.61 -5.63 -4.75
N THR A 98 -6.08 -5.93 -5.97
CA THR A 98 -7.22 -5.22 -6.57
C THR A 98 -8.48 -5.39 -5.73
N ARG A 99 -8.78 -6.63 -5.31
CA ARG A 99 -9.91 -6.93 -4.42
C ARG A 99 -9.84 -6.18 -3.10
N LEU A 100 -8.64 -6.04 -2.52
CA LEU A 100 -8.43 -5.31 -1.28
C LEU A 100 -8.64 -3.80 -1.47
N ARG A 101 -8.14 -3.22 -2.57
CA ARG A 101 -8.36 -1.82 -2.94
C ARG A 101 -9.84 -1.51 -3.15
N ASP A 102 -10.56 -2.38 -3.85
CA ASP A 102 -12.00 -2.25 -4.09
C ASP A 102 -12.80 -2.32 -2.78
N TRP A 103 -12.43 -3.25 -1.89
CA TRP A 103 -13.05 -3.35 -0.57
C TRP A 103 -12.77 -2.10 0.28
N ALA A 104 -11.55 -1.57 0.24
CA ALA A 104 -11.14 -0.44 1.06
C ALA A 104 -11.76 0.90 0.60
N SER A 105 -12.08 1.02 -0.69
CA SER A 105 -12.65 2.24 -1.28
C SER A 105 -13.93 2.66 -0.56
N GLY A 106 -13.90 3.86 0.04
CA GLY A 106 -15.03 4.41 0.82
C GLY A 106 -15.28 3.73 2.18
N ARG A 107 -14.47 2.75 2.59
CA ARG A 107 -14.58 2.05 3.90
C ARG A 107 -13.42 2.36 4.84
N CYS A 108 -12.25 2.68 4.29
CA CYS A 108 -11.04 2.97 5.06
C CYS A 108 -10.60 4.41 4.88
N LEU A 109 -9.81 4.91 5.83
CA LEU A 109 -9.02 6.13 5.68
C LEU A 109 -7.76 5.82 4.87
N SER A 110 -7.31 6.76 4.04
CA SER A 110 -6.01 6.65 3.39
C SER A 110 -4.90 6.89 4.40
N ALA A 111 -3.85 6.08 4.37
CA ALA A 111 -2.65 6.31 5.18
C ALA A 111 -1.75 7.41 4.60
N ASP A 112 -1.80 7.63 3.28
CA ASP A 112 -0.94 8.58 2.58
C ASP A 112 -1.57 9.96 2.44
N GLN A 113 -2.90 10.04 2.42
CA GLN A 113 -3.65 11.26 2.18
C GLN A 113 -4.71 11.48 3.24
N SER A 114 -5.03 12.75 3.51
CA SER A 114 -6.10 13.08 4.44
C SER A 114 -7.47 12.69 3.86
N GLY A 115 -8.21 11.82 4.56
CA GLY A 115 -9.59 11.47 4.24
C GLY A 115 -9.80 9.99 3.90
N LEU A 116 -10.93 9.70 3.24
CA LEU A 116 -11.30 8.34 2.82
C LEU A 116 -10.41 7.87 1.66
N TYR A 117 -10.00 6.61 1.71
CA TYR A 117 -9.32 5.95 0.62
C TYR A 117 -10.26 5.77 -0.58
N SER A 118 -9.73 6.01 -1.78
CA SER A 118 -10.41 5.81 -3.07
C SER A 118 -9.44 5.16 -4.05
N ASN A 119 -9.83 4.05 -4.64
CA ASN A 119 -9.06 3.30 -5.64
C ASN A 119 -9.11 3.93 -7.05
N GLY A 120 -9.60 5.17 -7.20
CA GLY A 120 -9.74 5.87 -8.49
C GLY A 120 -10.84 5.35 -9.42
N SER A 121 -11.52 4.24 -9.10
CA SER A 121 -12.59 3.66 -9.94
C SER A 121 -14.01 4.04 -9.50
N THR A 122 -14.15 4.79 -8.41
CA THR A 122 -15.45 5.29 -7.95
C THR A 122 -15.83 6.54 -8.72
N SER A 123 -16.71 6.39 -9.71
CA SER A 123 -17.51 7.49 -10.26
C SER A 123 -18.03 8.36 -9.09
N PRO A 124 -17.93 9.70 -9.16
CA PRO A 124 -18.24 10.55 -8.01
C PRO A 124 -19.69 10.29 -7.63
N ASN A 125 -19.88 9.61 -6.50
CA ASN A 125 -21.21 9.36 -5.99
C ASN A 125 -21.80 10.75 -5.70
N THR A 126 -22.69 11.18 -6.58
CA THR A 126 -23.29 12.50 -6.56
C THR A 126 -23.79 12.71 -5.14
N ARG A 127 -23.20 13.67 -4.41
CA ARG A 127 -23.75 14.13 -3.13
C ARG A 127 -25.24 14.33 -3.40
N ARG A 128 -26.09 13.47 -2.84
CA ARG A 128 -27.54 13.55 -3.03
C ARG A 128 -27.93 14.90 -2.46
N LYS A 129 -28.09 15.91 -3.32
CA LYS A 129 -28.59 17.23 -2.96
C LYS A 129 -30.01 16.97 -2.48
N ILE A 130 -30.17 16.82 -1.17
CA ILE A 130 -31.47 16.88 -0.53
C ILE A 130 -31.95 18.31 -0.81
N ARG A 131 -32.80 18.46 -1.82
CA ARG A 131 -33.60 19.67 -1.99
C ARG A 131 -34.53 19.70 -0.80
N ARG A 132 -34.24 20.56 0.16
CA ARG A 132 -35.22 20.93 1.18
C ARG A 132 -36.30 21.72 0.45
N ASP A 133 -37.45 21.11 0.25
CA ASP A 133 -38.63 21.83 -0.19
C ASP A 133 -39.22 22.53 1.05
N PRO A 134 -39.26 23.87 1.10
CA PRO A 134 -39.80 24.60 2.24
C PRO A 134 -41.34 24.56 2.31
N SER A 135 -42.03 23.81 1.43
CA SER A 135 -43.49 23.76 1.38
C SER A 135 -44.15 22.61 2.15
N THR A 136 -43.39 21.86 2.95
CA THR A 136 -43.96 20.84 3.87
C THR A 136 -43.71 21.25 5.32
N ASN A 137 -44.50 22.20 5.80
CA ASN A 137 -44.86 22.40 7.21
C ASN A 137 -46.38 22.47 7.29
#